data_AF-A0AAE4MXG0-F1
#
_entry.id   AF-A0AAE4MXG0-F1
#
_cell.length_a   1.000
_cell.length_b   1.000
_cell.length_c   1.000
_cell.angle_alpha   90.00
_cell.angle_beta   90.00
_cell.angle_gamma   90.00
#
_symmetry.space_group_name_H-M   'P 1'
#
loop_
_entity.id
_entity.type
_entity.pdbx_description
1 polymer ?
#
loop_
_entity_poly.entity_id
_entity_poly.type
_entity_poly.pdbx_seq_one_letter_code
_entity_poly.pdbx_strand_id
1 'polypeptide(L)'
;MINYLTFTYRLVRADSFYIFYFCLAIGMGVIVGCFASRAFERRGLRGCMFSGALIFHVITALVILSPEDTYKDMIFRKKNTMYTLTNCKVSAFDAQQGFNGRKDAWSCPDGITRYLPVKYRPEGSLSENKVQ
;
A
#
# COMPACT_ATOMS: atom_id res chain seq x y z
N MET A 1 -19.31 2.67 8.75
CA MET A 1 -19.33 2.95 7.30
C MET A 1 -18.72 4.31 6.95
N ILE A 2 -19.12 5.40 7.62
CA ILE A 2 -18.56 6.77 7.39
C ILE A 2 -17.02 6.81 7.55
N ASN A 3 -16.47 6.15 8.56
CA ASN A 3 -15.02 6.08 8.75
C ASN A 3 -14.31 5.34 7.60
N TYR A 4 -14.89 4.24 7.11
CA TYR A 4 -14.33 3.49 5.97
C TYR A 4 -14.23 4.36 4.72
N LEU A 5 -15.32 5.03 4.34
CA LEU A 5 -15.32 5.93 3.18
C LEU A 5 -14.32 7.08 3.34
N THR A 6 -14.22 7.63 4.56
CA THR A 6 -13.26 8.71 4.86
C THR A 6 -11.81 8.24 4.72
N PHE A 7 -11.46 7.09 5.29
CA PHE A 7 -10.10 6.54 5.18
C PHE A 7 -9.77 6.06 3.76
N THR A 8 -10.73 5.47 3.05
CA THR A 8 -10.59 5.13 1.63
C THR A 8 -10.28 6.37 0.79
N TYR A 9 -11.03 7.46 0.98
CA TYR A 9 -10.74 8.73 0.31
C TYR A 9 -9.34 9.26 0.66
N ARG A 10 -8.95 9.23 1.93
CA ARG A 10 -7.62 9.68 2.37
C ARG A 10 -6.50 8.84 1.77
N LEU A 11 -6.68 7.52 1.63
CA LEU A 11 -5.71 6.62 0.97
C LEU A 11 -5.54 6.95 -0.50
N VAL A 12 -6.66 7.06 -1.22
CA VAL A 12 -6.66 7.41 -2.66
C VAL A 12 -6.00 8.78 -2.89
N ARG A 13 -6.23 9.75 -2.00
CA ARG A 13 -5.58 11.05 -2.07
C ARG A 13 -4.08 10.99 -1.73
N ALA A 14 -3.67 10.07 -0.87
CA ALA A 14 -2.28 9.94 -0.43
C ALA A 14 -1.40 9.22 -1.46
N ASP A 15 -1.93 8.23 -2.16
CA ASP A 15 -1.20 7.44 -3.15
C ASP A 15 -2.12 6.97 -4.29
N SER A 16 -1.71 7.23 -5.53
CA SER A 16 -2.46 6.85 -6.73
C SER A 16 -2.56 5.34 -6.94
N PHE A 17 -1.69 4.54 -6.29
CA PHE A 17 -1.78 3.08 -6.30
C PHE A 17 -3.18 2.59 -5.89
N TYR A 18 -3.83 3.25 -4.93
CA TYR A 18 -5.15 2.84 -4.46
C TYR A 18 -6.24 3.11 -5.50
N ILE A 19 -6.07 4.07 -6.42
CA ILE A 19 -6.99 4.25 -7.57
C ILE A 19 -6.97 2.98 -8.41
N PHE A 20 -5.77 2.52 -8.77
CA PHE A 20 -5.59 1.30 -9.56
C PHE A 20 -6.18 0.07 -8.85
N TYR A 21 -5.93 -0.07 -7.54
CA TYR A 21 -6.51 -1.13 -6.72
C TYR A 21 -8.05 -1.17 -6.80
N PHE A 22 -8.72 -0.03 -6.63
CA PHE A 22 -10.19 0.02 -6.71
C PHE A 22 -10.71 -0.19 -8.14
N CYS A 23 -10.01 0.29 -9.16
CA CYS A 23 -10.34 0.00 -10.55
C CYS A 23 -10.29 -1.51 -10.84
N LEU A 24 -9.28 -2.22 -10.34
CA LEU A 24 -9.19 -3.68 -10.47
C LEU A 24 -10.33 -4.38 -9.73
N ALA A 25 -10.62 -3.98 -8.50
CA ALA A 25 -11.72 -4.57 -7.72
C ALA A 25 -13.08 -4.41 -8.42
N ILE A 26 -13.37 -3.21 -8.93
CA ILE A 26 -14.60 -2.92 -9.68
C ILE A 26 -14.61 -3.69 -11.00
N GLY A 27 -13.51 -3.68 -11.75
CA GLY A 27 -13.39 -4.38 -13.03
C GLY A 27 -13.66 -5.88 -12.88
N MET A 28 -13.07 -6.52 -11.86
CA MET A 28 -13.35 -7.92 -11.54
C MET A 28 -14.81 -8.14 -11.14
N GLY A 29 -15.39 -7.26 -10.33
CA GLY A 29 -16.81 -7.32 -9.96
C GLY A 29 -17.75 -7.23 -11.16
N VAL A 30 -17.43 -6.38 -12.15
CA VAL A 30 -18.21 -6.27 -13.40
C VAL A 30 -18.11 -7.54 -14.23
N ILE A 31 -16.90 -8.10 -14.40
CA ILE A 31 -16.69 -9.33 -15.17
C ILE A 31 -17.46 -10.49 -14.52
N VAL A 32 -17.25 -10.73 -13.23
CA VAL A 32 -17.91 -11.80 -12.48
C VAL A 32 -19.42 -11.59 -12.46
N GLY A 33 -19.88 -10.36 -12.22
CA GLY A 33 -21.29 -10.00 -12.27
C GLY A 33 -21.92 -10.29 -13.62
N CYS A 34 -21.27 -9.93 -14.72
CA CYS A 34 -21.73 -10.22 -16.09
C CYS A 34 -21.92 -11.71 -16.34
N PHE A 35 -20.98 -12.56 -15.89
CA PHE A 35 -21.10 -14.02 -16.02
C PHE A 35 -22.18 -14.59 -15.11
N ALA A 36 -22.17 -14.26 -13.82
CA ALA A 36 -23.14 -14.76 -12.85
C ALA A 36 -24.59 -14.40 -13.22
N SER A 37 -24.80 -13.21 -13.78
CA SER A 37 -26.12 -12.74 -14.19
C SER A 37 -26.69 -13.51 -15.38
N ARG A 38 -25.86 -14.11 -16.24
CA ARG A 38 -26.33 -14.94 -17.37
C ARG A 38 -27.01 -16.23 -16.94
N ALA A 39 -26.80 -16.68 -15.71
CA ALA A 39 -27.49 -17.86 -15.15
C ALA A 39 -28.99 -17.61 -14.88
N PHE A 40 -29.47 -16.38 -15.00
CA PHE A 40 -30.84 -16.00 -14.69
C PHE A 40 -31.57 -15.44 -15.92
N GLU A 41 -32.70 -16.05 -16.27
CA GLU A 41 -33.52 -15.63 -17.42
C GLU A 41 -34.33 -14.37 -17.13
N ARG A 42 -34.84 -14.21 -15.90
CA ARG A 42 -35.63 -13.04 -15.51
C ARG A 42 -34.75 -11.79 -15.44
N ARG A 43 -35.11 -10.75 -16.19
CA ARG A 43 -34.37 -9.46 -16.23
C ARG A 43 -34.17 -8.83 -14.85
N GLY A 44 -35.18 -8.91 -13.97
CA GLY A 44 -35.07 -8.40 -12.60
C GLY A 44 -34.02 -9.14 -11.77
N LEU A 45 -34.07 -10.47 -11.75
CA LEU A 45 -33.07 -11.31 -11.05
C LEU A 45 -31.68 -11.12 -11.65
N ARG A 46 -31.59 -11.01 -12.97
CA ARG A 46 -30.33 -10.71 -13.68
C ARG A 46 -29.71 -9.40 -13.19
N GLY A 47 -30.51 -8.35 -13.04
CA GLY A 47 -30.06 -7.07 -12.47
C GLY A 47 -29.60 -7.19 -11.02
N CYS A 48 -30.40 -7.84 -10.16
CA CYS A 48 -30.07 -8.04 -8.75
C CYS A 48 -28.77 -8.84 -8.56
N MET A 49 -28.55 -9.87 -9.38
CA MET A 49 -27.34 -10.69 -9.33
C MET A 49 -26.11 -9.91 -9.77
N PHE A 50 -26.23 -9.08 -10.82
CA PHE A 50 -25.14 -8.20 -11.24
C PHE A 50 -24.77 -7.22 -10.12
N SER A 51 -25.75 -6.51 -9.56
CA SER A 51 -25.51 -5.55 -8.49
C SER A 51 -24.95 -6.21 -7.24
N GLY A 52 -25.48 -7.39 -6.86
CA GLY A 52 -25.01 -8.14 -5.70
C GLY A 52 -23.55 -8.56 -5.85
N ALA A 53 -23.17 -9.09 -7.02
CA ALA A 53 -21.79 -9.48 -7.31
C ALA A 53 -20.82 -8.28 -7.27
N LEU A 54 -21.24 -7.13 -7.80
CA LEU A 54 -20.45 -5.89 -7.76
C LEU A 54 -20.26 -5.39 -6.32
N ILE A 55 -21.34 -5.31 -5.54
CA ILE A 55 -21.31 -4.88 -4.14
C ILE A 55 -20.41 -5.82 -3.32
N PHE A 56 -20.54 -7.13 -3.52
CA PHE A 56 -19.71 -8.12 -2.84
C PHE A 56 -18.21 -7.92 -3.10
N HIS A 57 -17.82 -7.64 -4.34
CA HIS A 57 -16.41 -7.35 -4.68
C HIS A 57 -15.91 -6.07 -4.02
N VAL A 58 -16.71 -5.00 -4.02
CA VAL A 58 -16.33 -3.74 -3.37
C VAL A 58 -16.15 -3.92 -1.87
N ILE A 59 -17.07 -4.64 -1.21
CA ILE A 59 -16.96 -4.94 0.22
C ILE A 59 -15.72 -5.78 0.49
N THR A 60 -15.48 -6.83 -0.29
CA THR A 60 -14.32 -7.71 -0.14
C THR A 60 -13.01 -6.93 -0.28
N ALA A 61 -12.92 -6.04 -1.26
CA ALA A 61 -11.76 -5.17 -1.44
C ALA A 61 -11.55 -4.22 -0.24
N LEU A 62 -12.62 -3.64 0.30
CA LEU A 62 -12.52 -2.78 1.49
C LEU A 62 -12.09 -3.55 2.74
N VAL A 63 -12.56 -4.79 2.90
CA VAL A 63 -12.17 -5.66 4.03
C VAL A 63 -10.70 -6.07 3.91
N ILE A 64 -10.26 -6.53 2.74
CA ILE A 64 -8.86 -6.90 2.51
C ILE A 64 -7.93 -5.71 2.73
N LEU A 65 -8.35 -4.53 2.27
CA LEU A 65 -7.54 -3.33 2.39
C LEU A 65 -7.44 -2.81 3.83
N SER A 66 -8.49 -2.98 4.66
CA SER A 66 -8.67 -2.30 5.95
C SER A 66 -8.18 -0.83 5.90
N PRO A 67 -8.95 0.07 5.26
CA PRO A 67 -8.45 1.38 4.85
C PRO A 67 -7.95 2.24 6.02
N GLU A 68 -8.51 2.08 7.22
CA GLU A 68 -8.06 2.79 8.41
C GLU A 68 -6.65 2.38 8.83
N ASP A 69 -6.41 1.07 8.97
CA ASP A 69 -5.13 0.54 9.43
C ASP A 69 -4.04 0.81 8.40
N THR A 70 -4.36 0.57 7.12
CA THR A 70 -3.44 0.84 6.01
C THR A 70 -3.08 2.33 5.94
N TYR A 71 -4.04 3.23 6.17
CA TYR A 71 -3.76 4.67 6.20
C TYR A 71 -2.86 5.06 7.37
N LYS A 72 -3.17 4.58 8.58
CA LYS A 72 -2.38 4.85 9.78
C LYS A 72 -0.94 4.35 9.62
N ASP A 73 -0.78 3.13 9.12
CA ASP A 73 0.52 2.52 8.88
C ASP A 73 1.30 3.26 7.79
N MET A 74 0.66 3.70 6.70
CA MET A 74 1.30 4.54 5.68
C MET A 74 1.83 5.86 6.28
N ILE A 75 1.01 6.57 7.05
CA ILE A 75 1.41 7.83 7.69
C ILE A 75 2.55 7.59 8.69
N PHE A 76 2.46 6.52 9.49
CA PHE A 76 3.51 6.14 10.41
C PHE A 76 4.83 5.86 9.69
N ARG A 77 4.81 5.04 8.63
CA ARG A 77 5.99 4.77 7.79
C ARG A 77 6.57 6.05 7.20
N LYS A 78 5.75 6.95 6.66
CA LYS A 78 6.19 8.23 6.11
C LYS A 78 6.86 9.11 7.17
N LYS A 79 6.26 9.22 8.37
CA LYS A 79 6.84 9.97 9.49
C LYS A 79 8.17 9.37 9.93
N ASN A 80 8.24 8.06 10.07
CA ASN A 80 9.46 7.36 10.48
C ASN A 80 10.58 7.53 9.43
N THR A 81 10.26 7.40 8.14
CA THR A 81 11.21 7.68 7.06
C THR A 81 11.71 9.12 7.12
N MET A 82 10.81 10.10 7.26
CA MET A 82 11.21 11.50 7.33
C MET A 82 12.09 11.80 8.55
N TYR A 83 11.71 11.29 9.73
CA TYR A 83 12.53 11.40 10.93
C TYR A 83 13.93 10.80 10.72
N THR A 84 13.99 9.63 10.09
CA THR A 84 15.26 8.94 9.81
C THR A 84 16.15 9.77 8.89
N LEU A 85 15.58 10.32 7.82
CA LEU A 85 16.32 11.13 6.85
C LEU A 85 16.81 12.46 7.42
N THR A 86 16.09 13.05 8.37
CA THR A 86 16.48 14.32 8.98
C THR A 86 17.47 14.16 10.13
N ASN A 87 17.33 13.11 10.95
CA ASN A 87 18.02 13.04 12.24
C ASN A 87 19.05 11.91 12.35
N CYS A 88 19.05 10.95 11.41
CA CYS A 88 19.90 9.77 11.50
C CYS A 88 21.01 9.81 10.44
N LYS A 89 22.09 9.08 10.70
CA LYS A 89 23.20 8.92 9.76
C LYS A 89 23.26 7.49 9.26
N VAL A 90 23.61 7.31 7.99
CA VAL A 90 23.88 5.98 7.44
C VAL A 90 25.05 5.38 8.22
N SER A 91 24.87 4.16 8.74
CA SER A 91 25.88 3.45 9.53
C SER A 91 26.45 2.22 8.83
N ALA A 92 25.68 1.59 7.93
CA ALA A 92 26.17 0.52 7.07
C ALA A 92 25.37 0.46 5.77
N PHE A 93 26.08 0.29 4.65
CA PHE A 93 25.46 0.09 3.35
C PHE A 93 25.04 -1.37 3.14
N ASP A 94 23.92 -1.57 2.45
CA ASP A 94 23.41 -2.91 2.09
C ASP A 94 23.28 -3.87 3.29
N ALA A 95 23.07 -3.33 4.49
CA ALA A 95 23.05 -4.05 5.77
C ALA A 95 21.91 -5.08 5.87
N GLN A 96 20.84 -4.92 5.09
CA GLN A 96 19.75 -5.89 5.01
C GLN A 96 19.38 -6.16 3.55
N GLN A 97 19.30 -7.44 3.17
CA GLN A 97 18.81 -7.89 1.87
C GLN A 97 17.52 -8.70 2.05
N GLY A 98 16.50 -8.39 1.26
CA GLY A 98 15.24 -9.13 1.23
C GLY A 98 14.51 -8.98 -0.10
N PHE A 99 13.30 -9.53 -0.18
CA PHE A 99 12.47 -9.46 -1.40
C PHE A 99 12.22 -8.01 -1.88
N ASN A 100 12.14 -7.07 -0.94
CA ASN A 100 11.94 -5.64 -1.22
C ASN A 100 13.24 -4.88 -1.55
N GLY A 101 14.30 -5.60 -1.91
CA GLY A 101 15.60 -5.04 -2.27
C GLY A 101 16.55 -4.87 -1.09
N ARG A 102 17.68 -4.21 -1.36
CA ARG A 102 18.70 -3.87 -0.37
C ARG A 102 18.27 -2.65 0.45
N LYS A 103 18.68 -2.63 1.71
CA LYS A 103 18.46 -1.52 2.63
C LYS A 103 19.76 -1.18 3.35
N ASP A 104 19.95 0.12 3.54
CA ASP A 104 21.02 0.67 4.35
C ASP A 104 20.55 0.76 5.81
N ALA A 105 21.48 0.54 6.74
CA ALA A 105 21.26 0.79 8.16
C ALA A 105 21.52 2.27 8.48
N TRP A 106 20.66 2.84 9.31
CA TRP A 106 20.68 4.21 9.76
C TRP A 106 20.71 4.24 11.29
N SER A 107 21.76 4.82 11.85
CA SER A 107 21.90 5.02 13.28
C SER A 107 21.30 6.36 13.69
N CYS A 108 20.34 6.30 14.61
CA CYS A 108 19.55 7.43 15.06
C CYS A 108 19.91 7.85 16.49
N PRO A 109 19.68 9.12 16.87
CA PRO A 109 20.03 9.65 18.20
C PRO A 109 19.21 9.02 19.34
N ASP A 110 18.11 8.35 19.03
CA ASP A 110 17.31 7.57 19.98
C ASP A 110 17.88 6.16 20.25
N GLY A 111 19.06 5.83 19.70
CA GLY A 111 19.72 4.54 19.87
C GLY A 111 19.12 3.41 19.03
N ILE A 112 18.10 3.69 18.20
CA ILE A 112 17.44 2.67 17.37
C ILE A 112 18.03 2.69 15.96
N THR A 113 18.60 1.57 15.53
CA THR A 113 19.00 1.37 14.13
C THR A 113 17.76 1.14 13.26
N ARG A 114 17.58 1.97 12.23
CA ARG A 114 16.49 1.87 11.26
C ARG A 114 17.02 1.43 9.89
N TYR A 115 16.19 0.73 9.12
CA TYR A 115 16.58 0.23 7.80
C TYR A 115 15.76 0.89 6.71
N LEU A 116 16.41 1.66 5.84
CA LEU A 116 15.76 2.33 4.71
C LEU A 116 16.28 1.79 3.37
N PRO A 117 15.42 1.70 2.34
CA PRO A 117 15.84 1.35 1.00
C PRO A 117 16.94 2.27 0.46
N VAL A 118 17.85 1.71 -0.35
CA VAL A 118 19.00 2.42 -0.95
C VAL A 118 18.62 3.70 -1.70
N LYS A 119 17.39 3.82 -2.22
CA LYS A 119 16.89 5.03 -2.89
C LYS A 119 16.88 6.29 -2.02
N TYR A 120 16.96 6.13 -0.69
CA TYR A 120 17.01 7.26 0.26
C TYR A 120 18.44 7.62 0.67
N ARG A 121 19.44 6.93 0.13
CA ARG A 121 20.85 7.22 0.35
C ARG A 121 21.16 8.62 -0.20
N PRO A 122 21.84 9.50 0.56
CA PRO A 122 22.25 10.81 0.06
C PRO A 122 23.20 10.68 -1.15
N GLU A 123 22.99 11.50 -2.17
CA GLU A 123 23.95 11.58 -3.28
C GLU A 123 25.30 12.07 -2.74
N GLY A 124 26.36 11.30 -3.01
CA GLY A 124 27.71 11.57 -2.49
C GLY A 124 28.10 10.78 -1.23
N SER A 125 27.20 10.02 -0.60
CA SER A 125 27.63 9.01 0.38
C SER A 125 28.18 7.79 -0.37
N LEU A 126 29.45 7.90 -0.77
CA LEU A 126 30.21 6.78 -1.31
C LEU A 126 30.19 5.63 -0.30
N SER A 127 30.21 4.39 -0.81
CA SER A 127 30.51 3.22 0.00
C SER A 127 31.93 3.36 0.56
N GLU A 128 32.08 4.04 1.69
CA GLU A 128 33.23 3.82 2.57
C GLU A 128 33.14 2.38 3.03
N ASN A 129 33.81 1.52 2.25
CA ASN A 129 34.29 0.16 2.52
C ASN A 129 34.08 -0.77 1.32
N LYS A 130 34.86 -0.51 0.27
CA LYS A 130 35.76 -1.53 -0.27
C LYS A 130 37.19 -1.02 -0.13
N VAL A 131 37.74 -1.08 1.08
CA VAL A 131 39.19 -1.04 1.27
C VAL A 131 39.59 -2.41 1.79
N GLN A 132 40.19 -3.15 0.85
CA GLN A 132 41.16 -4.24 0.99
C GLN A 132 40.82 -5.46 1.87
#